data_AF-A0A2E7L8L7-F1
#
_entry.id   AF-A0A2E7L8L7-F1
#
_cell.length_a   1.000
_cell.length_b   1.000
_cell.length_c   1.000
_cell.angle_alpha   90.00
_cell.angle_beta   90.00
_cell.angle_gamma   90.00
#
_symmetry.space_group_name_H-M   'P 1'
#
loop_
_entity.id
_entity.type
_entity.pdbx_description
1 polymer ?
#
loop_
_entity_poly.entity_id
_entity_poly.type
_entity_poly.pdbx_seq_one_letter_code
_entity_poly.pdbx_strand_id
1 'polypeptide(L)' 'MSEDVVFLCDNCGEENLLAIRQSGDSIVEFWEDCPFCSATNLVHVERDEDDNSEVWCESSFRDGLHPLATVRNPTGN' A
#
# COMPACT_ATOMS: atom_id res chain seq x y z
N MET A 1 4.18 -4.82 -17.19
CA MET A 1 2.75 -5.16 -17.31
C MET A 1 2.06 -4.71 -16.01
N SER A 2 0.73 -4.80 -15.90
CA SER A 2 0.04 -4.62 -14.61
C SER A 2 -0.26 -5.99 -14.02
N GLU A 3 -0.19 -6.08 -12.71
CA GLU A 3 -0.42 -7.30 -11.93
C GLU A 3 -1.59 -7.03 -10.99
N ASP A 4 -2.49 -8.01 -10.88
CA ASP A 4 -3.58 -7.99 -9.92
C ASP A 4 -3.09 -8.52 -8.57
N VAL A 5 -3.32 -7.74 -7.52
CA VAL A 5 -3.01 -8.10 -6.14
C VAL A 5 -4.22 -7.87 -5.26
N VAL A 6 -4.31 -8.63 -4.17
CA VAL A 6 -5.39 -8.51 -3.20
C VAL A 6 -4.79 -8.13 -1.86
N PHE A 7 -5.40 -7.16 -1.18
CA PHE A 7 -5.08 -6.83 0.20
C PHE A 7 -6.34 -6.81 1.07
N LEU A 8 -6.19 -7.13 2.35
CA LEU A 8 -7.24 -7.05 3.35
C LEU A 8 -7.20 -5.68 4.02
N CYS A 9 -8.29 -4.92 3.99
CA CYS A 9 -8.34 -3.64 4.68
C CYS A 9 -8.26 -3.85 6.19
N ASP A 10 -7.26 -3.24 6.83
CA ASP A 10 -7.03 -3.35 8.28
C ASP A 10 -8.16 -2.72 9.12
N ASN A 11 -8.95 -1.81 8.53
CA ASN A 11 -10.08 -1.16 9.21
C ASN A 11 -11.39 -1.97 9.17
N CYS A 12 -11.80 -2.48 8.00
CA CYS A 12 -13.09 -3.18 7.85
C CYS A 12 -12.98 -4.70 7.61
N GLY A 13 -11.78 -5.21 7.35
CA GLY A 13 -11.53 -6.63 7.08
C GLY A 13 -11.97 -7.11 5.70
N GLU A 14 -12.35 -6.21 4.78
CA GLU A 14 -12.77 -6.57 3.43
C GLU A 14 -11.56 -6.76 2.50
N GLU A 15 -11.67 -7.69 1.56
CA GLU A 15 -10.69 -7.94 0.50
C GLU A 15 -10.85 -6.92 -0.64
N ASN A 16 -9.75 -6.29 -1.05
CA ASN A 16 -9.74 -5.29 -2.11
C ASN A 16 -8.77 -5.72 -3.21
N LEU A 17 -9.24 -5.71 -4.46
CA LEU A 17 -8.46 -6.05 -5.65
C LEU A 17 -7.85 -4.79 -6.24
N LEU A 18 -6.54 -4.79 -6.43
CA LEU A 18 -5.77 -3.69 -6.99
C LEU A 18 -4.95 -4.12 -8.21
N ALA A 19 -4.90 -3.23 -9.20
CA ALA A 19 -3.99 -3.37 -10.33
C ALA A 19 -2.72 -2.55 -10.05
N ILE A 20 -1.65 -3.22 -9.66
CA ILE A 20 -0.35 -2.58 -9.47
C ILE A 20 0.44 -2.61 -10.76
N ARG A 21 1.13 -1.52 -11.05
CA ARG A 21 2.09 -1.50 -12.15
C ARG A 21 3.37 -2.17 -11.66
N GLN A 22 3.91 -3.09 -12.44
CA GLN A 22 5.26 -3.60 -12.19
C GLN A 22 6.23 -2.40 -12.19
N SER A 23 6.69 -2.01 -11.00
CA SER A 23 7.82 -1.08 -10.84
C SER A 23 9.10 -1.91 -10.87
N GLY A 24 10.22 -1.28 -11.25
CA GLY A 24 11.53 -1.95 -11.20
C GLY A 24 12.07 -2.09 -9.77
N ASP A 25 11.36 -1.53 -8.79
CA ASP A 25 11.68 -1.59 -7.37
C ASP A 25 11.14 -2.88 -6.75
N SER A 26 11.96 -3.51 -5.90
CA SER A 26 11.58 -4.71 -5.14
C SER A 26 10.52 -4.43 -4.08
N ILE A 27 10.39 -3.18 -3.63
CA ILE A 27 9.43 -2.76 -2.62
C ILE A 27 8.76 -1.48 -3.11
N VAL A 28 7.43 -1.47 -3.09
CA VAL A 28 6.61 -0.32 -3.49
C VAL A 28 5.55 -0.08 -2.43
N GLU A 29 5.42 1.18 -2.03
CA GLU A 29 4.43 1.61 -1.04
C GLU A 29 3.56 2.72 -1.63
N PHE A 30 2.25 2.63 -1.43
CA PHE A 30 1.31 3.65 -1.90
C PHE A 30 0.05 3.69 -1.05
N TRP A 31 -0.64 4.82 -1.10
CA TRP A 31 -1.91 5.00 -0.40
C TRP A 31 -3.07 4.56 -1.29
N GLU A 32 -3.99 3.79 -0.72
CA GLU A 32 -5.26 3.40 -1.35
C GLU A 32 -6.43 3.59 -0.39
N ASP A 33 -7.55 4.09 -0.92
CA ASP A 33 -8.80 4.24 -0.17
C ASP A 33 -9.74 3.05 -0.34
N CYS A 34 -10.09 2.40 0.77
CA CYS A 34 -10.95 1.23 0.73
C CYS A 34 -12.35 1.61 0.18
N PRO A 35 -12.83 1.00 -0.91
CA PRO A 35 -14.14 1.30 -1.50
C PRO A 35 -15.33 1.01 -0.59
N PHE A 36 -15.15 0.18 0.45
CA PHE A 36 -16.23 -0.20 1.37
C PHE A 36 -16.36 0.72 2.58
N CYS A 37 -15.24 1.09 3.22
CA CYS A 37 -15.25 1.87 4.47
C CYS A 37 -14.61 3.26 4.37
N SER A 38 -14.06 3.58 3.19
CA SER A 38 -13.35 4.83 2.90
C SER A 38 -12.20 5.12 3.88
N ALA A 39 -11.61 4.08 4.46
CA ALA A 39 -10.37 4.20 5.22
C ALA A 39 -9.19 4.15 4.24
N THR A 40 -8.26 5.08 4.39
CA THR A 40 -7.01 5.09 3.65
C THR A 40 -6.05 4.08 4.29
N ASN A 41 -5.54 3.16 3.47
CA ASN A 41 -4.57 2.15 3.85
C ASN A 41 -3.24 2.47 3.18
N LEU A 42 -2.14 2.32 3.91
CA LEU A 42 -0.81 2.23 3.31
C LEU A 42 -0.64 0.81 2.81
N VAL A 43 -0.62 0.62 1.49
CA VAL A 43 -0.42 -0.69 0.86
C VAL A 43 1.06 -0.87 0.59
N HIS A 44 1.61 -1.98 1.07
CA HIS A 44 2.97 -2.41 0.83
C HIS A 44 2.94 -3.58 -0.14
N VAL A 45 3.80 -3.50 -1.17
CA VAL A 45 4.03 -4.57 -2.14
C VAL A 45 5.50 -4.88 -2.12
N GLU A 46 5.84 -6.10 -1.75
CA GLU A 46 7.21 -6.63 -1.84
C GLU A 46 7.25 -7.74 -2.89
N ARG A 47 8.28 -7.69 -3.73
CA ARG A 47 8.55 -8.71 -4.75
C ARG A 47 9.86 -9.42 -4.45
N ASP A 48 9.77 -10.73 -4.34
CA ASP A 48 10.91 -11.63 -4.15
C ASP A 48 11.63 -11.93 -5.49
N GLU A 49 12.84 -12.50 -5.40
CA GLU A 49 13.65 -12.95 -6.55
C GLU A 49 12.95 -14.02 -7.41
N ASP A 50 11.99 -14.76 -6.86
CA ASP A 50 11.17 -15.76 -7.57
C ASP A 50 9.91 -15.16 -8.23
N ASP A 51 9.79 -13.83 -8.32
CA ASP A 51 8.63 -13.10 -8.88
C ASP A 51 7.33 -13.29 -8.07
N ASN A 52 7.44 -13.75 -6.82
CA ASN A 52 6.31 -13.79 -5.88
C ASN A 52 6.11 -12.39 -5.29
N SER A 53 4.87 -11.89 -5.38
CA SER A 53 4.46 -10.62 -4.77
C SER A 53 3.70 -10.87 -3.47
N GLU A 54 4.20 -10.33 -2.37
CA GLU A 54 3.51 -10.27 -1.08
C GLU A 54 2.91 -8.89 -0.87
N VAL A 55 1.64 -8.84 -0.48
CA VAL A 55 0.90 -7.59 -0.28
C VAL A 55 0.24 -7.55 1.08
N TRP A 56 0.46 -6.46 1.80
CA TRP A 56 -0.19 -6.18 3.09
C TRP A 56 -0.49 -4.70 3.21
N CYS A 57 -1.31 -4.33 4.20
CA CYS A 57 -1.59 -2.92 4.45
C CYS A 57 -1.62 -2.59 5.93
N GLU A 58 -1.31 -1.33 6.23
CA GLU A 58 -1.47 -0.75 7.56
C GLU A 58 -2.53 0.36 7.48
N SER A 59 -3.46 0.38 8.44
CA SER A 59 -4.45 1.48 8.51
C SER A 59 -3.79 2.77 9.00
N SER A 60 -3.81 3.82 8.17
CA SER A 60 -3.58 5.17 8.69
C SER A 60 -4.87 5.65 9.31
N PHE A 61 -4.90 5.69 10.63
CA PHE A 61 -6.07 6.05 11.42
C PHE A 61 -6.80 7.30 10.89
N ARG A 62 -8.12 7.15 10.74
CA ARG A 62 -9.11 8.17 10.38
C ARG A 62 -9.04 9.41 11.27
N ASP A 63 -8.45 10.50 10.77
CA ASP A 63 -8.88 11.86 11.12
C ASP A 63 -8.46 12.86 10.02
N GLY A 64 -9.16 12.84 8.88
CA GLY A 64 -9.29 14.00 7.98
C GLY A 64 -8.03 14.61 7.35
N LEU A 65 -6.84 14.04 7.54
CA LEU A 65 -5.59 14.51 6.96
C LEU A 65 -4.92 13.32 6.26
N HIS A 66 -4.92 13.33 4.93
CA HIS A 66 -3.86 12.62 4.21
C HIS A 66 -2.54 13.02 4.89
N PRO A 67 -1.67 12.08 5.31
CA PRO A 67 -0.35 12.44 5.73
C PRO A 67 0.41 12.97 4.50
N LEU A 68 0.27 14.27 4.21
CA LEU A 68 1.23 15.04 3.44
C LEU A 68 2.50 15.22 4.30
N ALA A 69 3.13 14.12 4.71
CA ALA A 69 4.38 14.05 5.46
C ALA A 69 4.65 12.55 5.72
N THR A 70 5.71 11.91 5.26
CA THR A 70 7.09 12.37 5.13
C THR A 70 7.81 11.42 4.17
N VAL A 71 8.23 11.90 2.99
CA VAL A 71 9.41 11.33 2.35
C VAL A 71 10.53 11.50 3.39
N ARG A 72 10.92 10.40 4.04
CA ARG A 72 12.08 10.39 4.95
C ARG A 72 13.29 10.74 4.11
N ASN A 73 13.76 11.97 4.18
CA ASN A 73 15.08 12.36 3.72
C ASN A 73 16.09 11.81 4.74
N PRO A 74 16.92 10.80 4.43
CA PRO A 74 17.91 10.29 5.36
C PRO A 74 19.21 11.05 5.13
N THR A 75 19.28 12.31 5.56
CA THR A 75 20.58 12.98 5.71
C THR A 75 20.45 14.15 6.68
N GLY A 76 20.61 13.82 7.95
CA GLY A 76 20.90 14.75 9.03
C GLY A 76 22.08 14.24 9.83
N ASN A 77 23.29 14.34 9.26
CA ASN A 77 24.54 14.65 9.94
C ASN A 77 25.63 14.92 8.88
#